data_AF-A0A6C2U3G3-F1
#
_entry.id   AF-A0A6C2U3G3-F1
#
_cell.length_a   1.000
_cell.length_b   1.000
_cell.length_c   1.000
_cell.angle_alpha   90.00
_cell.angle_beta   90.00
_cell.angle_gamma   90.00
#
_symmetry.space_group_name_H-M   'P 1'
#
loop_
_entity.id
_entity.type
_entity.pdbx_description
1 polymer ?
#
loop_
_entity_poly.entity_id
_entity_poly.type
_entity_poly.pdbx_seq_one_letter_code
_entity_poly.pdbx_strand_id
1 'polypeptide(L)' 'MGYQAELLQEARKAIEECPEQRSKIIDLYTMAVDEIEDGGSESHEYELFMGELNEIKQVKE' A
#
# COMPACT_ATOMS: atom_id res chain seq x y z
N MET A 1 -7.99 -14.21 -6.24
CA MET A 1 -7.64 -12.78 -6.36
C MET A 1 -6.19 -12.68 -5.93
N GLY A 2 -5.33 -12.07 -6.74
CA GLY A 2 -3.91 -11.90 -6.40
C GLY A 2 -3.72 -10.70 -5.49
N TYR A 3 -2.64 -10.70 -4.69
CA TYR A 3 -2.39 -9.67 -3.69
C TYR A 3 -2.20 -8.28 -4.33
N GLN A 4 -1.72 -8.21 -5.58
CA GLN A 4 -1.65 -6.94 -6.33
C GLN A 4 -3.02 -6.24 -6.49
N ALA A 5 -4.11 -7.00 -6.65
CA ALA A 5 -5.44 -6.42 -6.75
C ALA A 5 -5.91 -5.87 -5.40
N GLU A 6 -5.55 -6.56 -4.31
CA GLU A 6 -5.85 -6.11 -2.95
C GLU A 6 -5.04 -4.87 -2.56
N LEU A 7 -3.74 -4.84 -2.88
CA LEU A 7 -2.87 -3.67 -2.74
C LEU A 7 -3.48 -2.43 -3.42
N LEU A 8 -3.92 -2.58 -4.67
CA LEU A 8 -4.53 -1.48 -5.41
C LEU A 8 -5.83 -1.00 -4.78
N GLN A 9 -6.66 -1.91 -4.29
CA GLN A 9 -7.92 -1.58 -3.64
C GLN A 9 -7.69 -0.81 -2.32
N GLU A 10 -6.78 -1.29 -1.48
CA GLU A 10 -6.46 -0.67 -0.20
C GLU A 10 -5.76 0.69 -0.39
N ALA A 11 -4.85 0.80 -1.37
CA ALA A 11 -4.23 2.07 -1.75
C ALA A 11 -5.28 3.11 -2.15
N ARG A 12 -6.23 2.74 -3.02
CA ARG A 12 -7.32 3.64 -3.45
C ARG A 12 -8.16 4.11 -2.27
N LYS A 13 -8.58 3.17 -1.41
CA LYS A 13 -9.37 3.48 -0.23
C LYS A 13 -8.62 4.43 0.72
N ALA A 14 -7.34 4.18 0.96
CA ALA A 14 -6.54 5.06 1.80
C ALA A 14 -6.35 6.46 1.18
N ILE A 15 -6.26 6.58 -0.15
CA ILE A 15 -6.20 7.87 -0.83
C ILE A 15 -7.52 8.64 -0.66
N GLU A 16 -8.66 7.95 -0.70
CA GLU A 16 -9.97 8.58 -0.43
C GLU A 16 -10.07 9.05 1.03
N GLU A 17 -9.55 8.27 1.98
CA GLU A 17 -9.54 8.63 3.41
C GLU A 17 -8.52 9.73 3.74
N CYS A 18 -7.37 9.75 3.05
CA CYS A 18 -6.23 10.62 3.31
C CYS A 18 -5.64 11.19 2.01
N PRO A 19 -6.39 12.05 1.28
CA PRO A 19 -5.94 12.58 -0.02
C PRO A 19 -4.65 13.40 0.09
N GLU A 20 -4.37 13.99 1.24
CA GLU A 20 -3.13 14.74 1.53
C GLU A 20 -1.89 13.85 1.53
N GLN A 21 -2.04 12.57 1.89
CA GLN A 21 -0.96 11.59 1.90
C GLN A 21 -0.92 10.77 0.60
N ARG A 22 -1.68 11.16 -0.43
CA ARG A 22 -1.79 10.43 -1.70
C ARG A 22 -0.44 10.07 -2.31
N SER A 23 0.51 11.00 -2.31
CA SER A 23 1.85 10.74 -2.87
C SER A 23 2.51 9.56 -2.16
N LYS A 24 2.54 9.58 -0.82
CA LYS A 24 3.14 8.51 -0.02
C LYS A 24 2.45 7.17 -0.25
N ILE A 25 1.12 7.16 -0.35
CA ILE A 25 0.36 5.92 -0.59
C ILE A 25 0.69 5.34 -1.97
N ILE A 26 0.86 6.20 -2.99
CA ILE A 26 1.27 5.77 -4.33
C ILE A 26 2.70 5.23 -4.31
N ASP A 27 3.62 5.92 -3.64
CA ASP A 27 5.01 5.46 -3.50
C ASP A 27 5.05 4.08 -2.80
N LEU A 28 4.29 3.93 -1.72
CA LEU A 28 4.18 2.67 -0.96
C LEU A 28 3.62 1.52 -1.82
N TYR A 29 2.57 1.79 -2.58
CA TYR A 29 1.99 0.82 -3.51
C TYR A 29 2.98 0.42 -4.60
N THR A 30 3.70 1.40 -5.15
CA THR A 30 4.68 1.16 -6.22
C THR A 30 5.82 0.27 -5.73
N MET A 31 6.36 0.56 -4.54
CA MET A 31 7.41 -0.29 -3.93
C MET A 31 6.92 -1.73 -3.72
N ALA A 32 5.73 -1.92 -3.16
CA ALA A 32 5.20 -3.26 -2.92
C ALA A 32 4.96 -4.04 -4.23
N VAL A 33 4.54 -3.35 -5.31
CA VAL A 33 4.36 -3.98 -6.62
C VAL A 33 5.70 -4.31 -7.27
N ASP A 34 6.67 -3.41 -7.25
CA ASP A 34 8.00 -3.63 -7.82
C ASP A 34 8.69 -4.83 -7.15
N GLU A 35 8.62 -4.94 -5.81
CA GLU A 35 9.18 -6.09 -5.07
C GLU A 35 8.49 -7.41 -5.45
N ILE A 36 7.17 -7.41 -5.64
CA ILE A 36 6.44 -8.58 -6.13
C ILE A 36 6.90 -8.96 -7.54
N GLU A 37 7.07 -7.98 -8.42
CA GLU A 37 7.53 -8.21 -9.81
C GLU A 37 8.97 -8.72 -9.87
N ASP A 38 9.83 -8.29 -8.94
CA ASP A 38 11.20 -8.79 -8.77
C ASP A 38 11.29 -10.17 -8.11
N GLY A 39 10.14 -10.79 -7.77
CA GLY A 39 10.04 -12.15 -7.24
C GLY A 39 9.91 -12.21 -5.71
N GLY A 40 9.60 -11.09 -5.08
CA GLY A 40 9.20 -10.99 -3.68
C GLY A 40 7.91 -11.75 -3.37
N SER A 41 7.71 -12.06 -2.09
CA SER A 41 6.52 -12.79 -1.65
C SER A 41 5.32 -11.85 -1.59
N GLU A 42 4.34 -12.06 -2.47
CA GLU A 42 3.08 -11.30 -2.52
C GLU A 42 2.44 -11.04 -1.15
N SER A 43 2.34 -12.07 -0.30
CA SER A 43 1.76 -11.94 1.04
C SER A 43 2.62 -11.11 2.00
N HIS A 44 3.95 -11.14 1.84
CA HIS A 44 4.87 -10.39 2.69
C HIS A 44 4.82 -8.90 2.34
N GLU A 45 4.89 -8.58 1.05
CA GLU A 45 4.79 -7.20 0.55
C GLU A 45 3.43 -6.59 0.89
N TYR A 46 2.36 -7.38 0.86
CA TYR A 46 1.04 -6.93 1.30
C TYR A 46 1.00 -6.59 2.80
N GLU A 47 1.57 -7.44 3.67
CA GLU A 47 1.63 -7.16 5.11
C GLU A 47 2.46 -5.90 5.41
N LEU A 48 3.59 -5.72 4.73
CA LEU A 48 4.44 -4.53 4.84
C LEU A 48 3.67 -3.27 4.41
N PHE A 49 3.03 -3.32 3.25
CA PHE A 49 2.20 -2.24 2.75
C PHE A 49 1.09 -1.87 3.75
N MET A 50 0.36 -2.85 4.28
CA MET A 50 -0.73 -2.59 5.22
C MET A 50 -0.23 -1.99 6.54
N GLY A 51 0.95 -2.40 7.02
CA GLY A 51 1.59 -1.82 8.19
C GLY A 51 1.89 -0.33 8.01
N GLU A 52 2.65 0.01 6.97
CA GLU A 52 3.01 1.39 6.64
C GLU A 52 1.78 2.25 6.32
N LEU A 53 0.79 1.69 5.61
CA LEU A 53 -0.47 2.37 5.31
C LEU A 53 -1.22 2.75 6.59
N ASN A 54 -1.21 1.87 7.61
CA ASN A 54 -1.83 2.14 8.89
C ASN A 54 -1.07 3.25 9.65
N GLU A 55 0.26 3.27 9.59
CA GLU A 55 1.06 4.38 10.15
C GLU A 55 0.73 5.71 9.48
N ILE A 56 0.62 5.74 8.14
CA ILE A 56 0.20 6.93 7.39
C ILE A 56 -1.18 7.42 7.85
N LYS A 57 -2.10 6.50 8.15
CA LYS A 57 -3.44 6.83 8.66
C LYS A 57 -3.41 7.31 10.12
N GLN A 58 -2.52 6.81 10.96
CA GLN A 58 -2.42 7.22 12.37
C GLN A 58 -1.74 8.58 12.57
N VAL A 59 -0.88 9.03 11.65
CA VAL A 59 -0.30 10.39 11.69
C VAL A 59 -1.38 11.50 11.52
N LYS A 60 -2.63 11.14 11.25
CA LYS A 60 -3.78 12.06 11.23
C LYS A 60 -4.38 12.39 12.60
N GLU A 61 -3.93 11.76 13.70
CA GLU A 61 -4.39 12.03 15.07
C GLU A 61 -3.63 13.15 15.80
#